data_AF-A0A2R4XMH3-F1
#
_entry.id   AF-A0A2R4XMH3-F1
#
_cell.length_a   1.000
_cell.length_b   1.000
_cell.length_c   1.000
_cell.angle_alpha   90.00
_cell.angle_beta   90.00
_cell.angle_gamma   90.00
#
_symmetry.space_group_name_H-M   'P 1'
#
loop_
_entity.id
_entity.type
_entity.pdbx_description
1 polymer ?
#
loop_
_entity_poly.entity_id
_entity_poly.type
_entity_poly.pdbx_seq_one_letter_code
_entity_poly.pdbx_strand_id
1 'polypeptide(L)'
;MTAAQAIRAALSRLNAKRIALLSPYPAWLTDAGLEYWNKQGIEVTHTELISLPSGDTRGVYAIRNRQILKTGEKFIGSGADVLLMSGTGMPTLRAIQPLQEELGIPVISSNYCLAWAMFDSLGILPESHHEKSLLSGYETNLDNL
;
A
#
# COMPACT_ATOMS: atom_id res chain seq x y z
N MET A 1 0.21 0.86 18.31
CA MET A 1 -0.31 1.09 16.94
C MET A 1 -0.35 -0.24 16.21
N THR A 2 -1.49 -0.65 15.65
CA THR A 2 -1.59 -1.81 14.75
C THR A 2 -1.47 -1.37 13.29
N ALA A 3 -1.22 -2.29 12.36
CA ALA A 3 -1.18 -1.98 10.92
C ALA A 3 -2.47 -1.33 10.43
N ALA A 4 -3.62 -1.86 10.84
CA ALA A 4 -4.93 -1.32 10.46
C ALA A 4 -5.15 0.11 11.01
N GLN A 5 -4.71 0.40 12.23
CA GLN A 5 -4.74 1.76 12.79
C GLN A 5 -3.80 2.71 12.04
N ALA A 6 -2.59 2.26 11.71
CA ALA A 6 -1.63 3.06 10.94
C ALA A 6 -2.15 3.38 9.53
N ILE A 7 -2.75 2.40 8.84
CA ILE A 7 -3.38 2.62 7.54
C ILE A 7 -4.52 3.64 7.65
N ARG A 8 -5.39 3.54 8.66
CA ARG A 8 -6.47 4.52 8.86
C ARG A 8 -5.93 5.94 9.09
N ALA A 9 -4.89 6.08 9.89
CA ALA A 9 -4.24 7.37 10.12
C ALA A 9 -3.62 7.92 8.82
N ALA A 10 -2.99 7.07 8.01
CA ALA A 10 -2.45 7.44 6.71
C ALA A 10 -3.54 7.87 5.72
N LEU A 11 -4.65 7.11 5.62
CA LEU A 11 -5.80 7.48 4.78
C LEU A 11 -6.39 8.82 5.21
N SER A 12 -6.52 9.07 6.52
CA SER A 12 -6.96 10.37 7.03
C SER A 12 -5.99 11.50 6.65
N ARG A 13 -4.68 11.27 6.75
CA ARG A 13 -3.64 12.25 6.37
C ARG A 13 -3.64 12.58 4.88
N LEU A 14 -4.02 11.61 4.05
CA LEU A 14 -4.16 11.73 2.60
C LEU A 14 -5.55 12.21 2.15
N ASN A 15 -6.47 12.47 3.10
CA ASN A 15 -7.87 12.79 2.82
C ASN A 15 -8.59 11.76 1.93
N ALA A 16 -8.18 10.49 2.02
CA ALA A 16 -8.68 9.40 1.20
C ALA A 16 -9.91 8.73 1.83
N LYS A 17 -10.96 8.53 1.03
CA LYS A 17 -12.19 7.81 1.44
C LYS A 17 -12.45 6.55 0.62
N ARG A 18 -11.81 6.46 -0.54
CA ARG A 18 -11.92 5.34 -1.49
C ARG A 18 -10.57 4.69 -1.67
N ILE A 19 -10.51 3.37 -1.51
CA ILE A 19 -9.28 2.61 -1.70
C ILE A 19 -9.47 1.54 -2.78
N ALA A 20 -8.42 1.30 -3.55
CA ALA A 20 -8.24 0.05 -4.25
C ALA A 20 -7.40 -0.88 -3.37
N LEU A 21 -7.68 -2.19 -3.39
CA LEU A 21 -7.02 -3.16 -2.52
C LEU A 21 -6.26 -4.21 -3.32
N LEU A 22 -4.94 -4.29 -3.15
CA LEU A 22 -4.15 -5.44 -3.59
C LEU A 22 -3.95 -6.38 -2.39
N SER A 23 -4.50 -7.58 -2.47
CA SER A 23 -4.54 -8.54 -1.36
C SER A 23 -3.72 -9.80 -1.68
N PRO A 24 -2.72 -10.18 -0.87
CA PRO A 24 -1.99 -11.43 -1.05
C PRO A 24 -2.69 -12.65 -0.41
N TYR A 25 -3.92 -12.45 0.05
CA TYR A 25 -4.64 -13.39 0.89
C TYR A 25 -5.65 -14.22 0.09
N PRO A 26 -6.07 -15.39 0.61
CA PRO A 26 -7.21 -16.10 0.05
C PRO A 26 -8.48 -15.25 0.17
N ALA A 27 -9.42 -15.46 -0.78
CA ALA A 27 -10.63 -14.66 -0.92
C ALA A 27 -11.40 -14.43 0.39
N TRP A 28 -11.59 -15.48 1.21
CA TRP A 28 -12.32 -15.36 2.48
C TRP A 28 -11.69 -14.34 3.44
N LEU A 29 -10.37 -14.22 3.47
CA LEU A 29 -9.66 -13.27 4.33
C LEU A 29 -9.67 -11.87 3.71
N THR A 30 -9.63 -11.78 2.38
CA THR A 30 -9.84 -10.54 1.67
C THR A 30 -11.23 -9.98 1.94
N ASP A 31 -12.28 -10.79 1.87
CA ASP A 31 -13.68 -10.40 2.15
C ASP A 31 -13.85 -9.85 3.57
N ALA A 32 -13.24 -10.50 4.56
CA ALA A 32 -13.23 -9.99 5.93
C ALA A 32 -12.53 -8.62 6.04
N GLY A 33 -11.46 -8.42 5.25
CA GLY A 33 -10.79 -7.12 5.12
C GLY A 33 -11.67 -6.05 4.48
N LEU A 34 -12.43 -6.40 3.43
CA LEU A 34 -13.39 -5.50 2.78
C LEU A 34 -14.48 -5.07 3.76
N GLU A 35 -15.05 -6.01 4.51
CA GLU A 35 -16.05 -5.72 5.53
C GLU A 35 -15.48 -4.80 6.62
N TYR A 36 -14.25 -5.03 7.05
CA TYR A 36 -13.57 -4.15 7.99
C TYR A 36 -13.49 -2.72 7.46
N TRP A 37 -12.99 -2.50 6.24
CA TRP A 37 -12.84 -1.16 5.67
C TRP A 37 -14.17 -0.44 5.50
N ASN A 38 -15.19 -1.15 5.00
CA ASN A 38 -16.55 -0.60 4.89
C ASN A 38 -17.10 -0.16 6.25
N LYS A 39 -16.91 -0.96 7.31
CA LYS A 39 -17.30 -0.58 8.69
C LYS A 39 -16.56 0.65 9.22
N GLN A 40 -15.37 0.94 8.70
CA GLN A 40 -14.61 2.15 9.03
C GLN A 40 -15.00 3.37 8.18
N GLY A 41 -16.00 3.25 7.29
CA GLY A 41 -16.42 4.31 6.39
C GLY A 41 -15.47 4.53 5.22
N ILE A 42 -14.64 3.55 4.89
CA ILE A 42 -13.74 3.55 3.74
C ILE A 42 -14.35 2.65 2.67
N GLU A 43 -14.62 3.21 1.51
CA GLU A 43 -15.14 2.47 0.35
C GLU A 43 -14.00 1.72 -0.35
N VAL A 44 -14.18 0.44 -0.63
CA VAL A 44 -13.24 -0.32 -1.48
C VAL A 44 -13.77 -0.38 -2.90
N THR A 45 -13.18 0.38 -3.82
CA THR A 45 -13.69 0.55 -5.19
C THR A 45 -13.24 -0.56 -6.14
N HIS A 46 -12.11 -1.20 -5.85
CA HIS A 46 -11.56 -2.28 -6.65
C HIS A 46 -10.69 -3.21 -5.79
N THR A 47 -10.65 -4.49 -6.10
CA THR A 47 -9.84 -5.47 -5.36
C THR A 47 -9.19 -6.45 -6.33
N GLU A 48 -7.89 -6.66 -6.18
CA GLU A 48 -7.14 -7.70 -6.89
C GLU A 48 -6.46 -8.63 -5.89
N LEU A 49 -6.46 -9.92 -6.22
CA LEU A 49 -5.77 -10.95 -5.46
C LEU A 49 -4.42 -11.26 -6.12
N ILE A 50 -3.37 -11.36 -5.33
CA ILE A 50 -2.05 -11.79 -5.79
C ILE A 50 -1.61 -13.05 -5.05
N SER A 51 -1.33 -14.12 -5.80
CA SER A 51 -0.74 -15.33 -5.24
C SER A 51 0.77 -15.20 -5.24
N LEU A 52 1.37 -15.08 -4.05
CA LEU A 52 2.82 -15.06 -3.91
C LEU A 52 3.34 -16.50 -3.80
N PRO A 53 4.31 -16.94 -4.64
CA PRO A 53 4.89 -18.27 -4.52
C PRO A 53 5.50 -18.50 -3.14
N SER A 54 5.23 -19.64 -2.52
CA SER A 54 5.81 -20.08 -1.26
C SER A 54 7.03 -20.95 -1.54
N GLY A 55 8.25 -20.41 -1.41
CA GLY A 55 9.50 -21.17 -1.51
C GLY A 55 10.67 -20.42 -2.15
N ASP A 56 11.85 -20.53 -1.51
CA ASP A 56 13.21 -20.05 -1.84
C ASP A 56 13.43 -18.53 -2.10
N THR A 57 14.36 -17.93 -1.35
CA THR A 57 14.41 -16.49 -1.05
C THR A 57 15.30 -15.64 -1.96
N ARG A 58 16.06 -16.23 -2.89
CA ARG A 58 17.11 -15.47 -3.62
C ARG A 58 16.69 -14.94 -5.01
N GLY A 59 15.68 -15.51 -5.66
CA GLY A 59 15.13 -15.01 -6.94
C GLY A 59 13.67 -14.52 -6.87
N VAL A 60 12.99 -14.85 -5.78
CA VAL A 60 11.55 -14.64 -5.63
C VAL A 60 11.18 -13.17 -5.40
N TYR A 61 12.04 -12.36 -4.79
CA TYR A 61 11.77 -10.93 -4.60
C TYR A 61 11.62 -10.17 -5.93
N ALA A 62 12.52 -10.40 -6.90
CA ALA A 62 12.44 -9.77 -8.22
C ALA A 62 11.22 -10.24 -9.03
N ILE A 63 10.86 -11.53 -8.89
CA ILE A 63 9.66 -12.11 -9.52
C ILE A 63 8.40 -11.50 -8.92
N ARG A 64 8.32 -11.41 -7.59
CA ARG A 64 7.20 -10.81 -6.86
C ARG A 64 7.03 -9.33 -7.20
N ASN A 65 8.11 -8.55 -7.29
CA ASN A 65 8.03 -7.15 -7.70
C ASN A 65 7.46 -7.00 -9.11
N ARG A 66 7.95 -7.78 -10.09
CA ARG A 66 7.40 -7.77 -11.46
C ARG A 66 5.92 -8.16 -11.51
N GLN A 67 5.48 -9.12 -10.69
CA GLN A 67 4.07 -9.51 -10.63
C GLN A 67 3.19 -8.39 -10.06
N ILE A 68 3.67 -7.71 -9.00
CA ILE A 68 2.96 -6.57 -8.42
C ILE A 68 2.85 -5.43 -9.44
N LEU A 69 3.95 -5.07 -10.11
CA LEU A 69 3.95 -4.02 -11.14
C LEU A 69 2.99 -4.35 -12.28
N LYS A 70 2.99 -5.60 -12.79
CA LYS A 70 2.01 -6.04 -13.81
C LYS A 70 0.56 -5.99 -13.36
N THR A 71 0.31 -6.01 -12.05
CA THR A 71 -1.05 -5.90 -11.52
C THR A 71 -1.50 -4.43 -11.45
N GLY A 72 -0.56 -3.47 -11.52
CA GLY A 72 -0.83 -2.03 -11.53
C GLY A 72 -1.88 -1.63 -12.56
N GLU A 73 -1.73 -2.09 -13.81
CA GLU A 73 -2.65 -1.81 -14.92
C GLU A 73 -4.13 -2.07 -14.59
N LYS A 74 -4.43 -3.07 -13.73
CA LYS A 74 -5.80 -3.41 -13.35
C LYS A 74 -6.46 -2.37 -12.46
N PHE A 75 -5.68 -1.51 -11.81
CA PHE A 75 -6.16 -0.45 -10.93
C PHE A 75 -6.38 0.87 -11.66
N ILE A 76 -5.98 0.98 -12.94
CA ILE A 76 -6.21 2.18 -13.76
C ILE A 76 -7.72 2.40 -13.91
N GLY A 77 -8.19 3.61 -13.59
CA GLY A 77 -9.62 3.94 -13.66
C GLY A 77 -10.47 3.34 -12.54
N SER A 78 -9.86 2.76 -11.50
CA SER A 78 -10.58 2.19 -10.34
C SER A 78 -11.40 3.19 -9.52
N GLY A 79 -11.25 4.50 -9.77
CA GLY A 79 -11.92 5.56 -9.01
C GLY A 79 -11.46 5.69 -7.55
N ALA A 80 -10.39 4.98 -7.16
CA ALA A 80 -9.79 5.04 -5.84
C ALA A 80 -9.01 6.34 -5.62
N ASP A 81 -8.98 6.80 -4.37
CA ASP A 81 -8.09 7.89 -3.95
C ASP A 81 -6.67 7.36 -3.68
N VAL A 82 -6.56 6.10 -3.25
CA VAL A 82 -5.29 5.44 -2.84
C VAL A 82 -5.32 3.95 -3.19
N LEU A 83 -4.20 3.41 -3.65
CA LEU A 83 -3.99 1.95 -3.71
C LEU A 83 -3.37 1.45 -2.40
N LEU A 84 -4.06 0.54 -1.71
CA LEU A 84 -3.57 -0.16 -0.52
C LEU A 84 -3.06 -1.57 -0.88
N MET A 85 -1.77 -1.79 -0.70
CA MET A 85 -1.14 -3.11 -0.70
C MET A 85 -1.23 -3.72 0.70
N SER A 86 -2.12 -4.69 0.88
CA SER A 86 -2.40 -5.29 2.19
C SER A 86 -1.35 -6.32 2.61
N GLY A 87 -1.16 -6.43 3.91
CA GLY A 87 -0.26 -7.39 4.55
C GLY A 87 1.16 -6.89 4.76
N THR A 88 1.86 -7.55 5.68
CA THR A 88 3.23 -7.22 6.12
C THR A 88 4.30 -8.15 5.54
N GLY A 89 3.89 -9.28 4.95
CA GLY A 89 4.79 -10.29 4.36
C GLY A 89 5.10 -10.09 2.87
N MET A 90 4.44 -9.14 2.20
CA MET A 90 4.69 -8.82 0.80
C MET A 90 5.81 -7.78 0.69
N PRO A 91 6.84 -7.97 -0.17
CA PRO A 91 7.86 -6.96 -0.42
C PRO A 91 7.28 -5.86 -1.31
N THR A 92 6.61 -4.88 -0.69
CA THR A 92 5.88 -3.83 -1.41
C THR A 92 6.72 -2.62 -1.76
N LEU A 93 7.83 -2.41 -1.05
CA LEU A 93 8.51 -1.11 -1.01
C LEU A 93 8.97 -0.64 -2.39
N ARG A 94 9.64 -1.53 -3.14
CA ARG A 94 10.14 -1.26 -4.50
C ARG A 94 9.04 -1.10 -5.56
N ALA A 95 7.80 -1.44 -5.22
CA ALA A 95 6.66 -1.29 -6.12
C ALA A 95 5.90 0.04 -5.87
N ILE A 96 6.11 0.70 -4.73
CA ILE A 96 5.35 1.90 -4.36
C ILE A 96 5.56 3.02 -5.37
N GLN A 97 6.81 3.45 -5.59
CA GLN A 97 7.06 4.57 -6.49
C GLN A 97 6.63 4.28 -7.94
N PRO A 98 7.01 3.15 -8.57
CA PRO A 98 6.58 2.90 -9.95
C PRO A 98 5.06 2.84 -10.10
N LEU A 99 4.35 2.22 -9.14
CA LEU A 99 2.88 2.19 -9.18
C LEU A 99 2.26 3.57 -8.94
N GLN A 100 2.85 4.43 -8.11
CA GLN A 100 2.37 5.80 -7.92
C GLN A 100 2.49 6.62 -9.20
N GLU A 101 3.61 6.46 -9.91
CA GLU A 101 3.85 7.12 -11.20
C GLU A 101 2.86 6.62 -12.26
N GLU A 102 2.64 5.30 -12.33
CA GLU A 102 1.72 4.67 -13.27
C GLU A 102 0.25 5.05 -13.00
N LEU A 103 -0.19 5.00 -11.75
CA LEU A 103 -1.60 5.20 -11.38
C LEU A 103 -1.97 6.66 -11.16
N GLY A 104 -0.99 7.53 -10.92
CA GLY A 104 -1.22 8.93 -10.59
C GLY A 104 -1.87 9.18 -9.23
N ILE A 105 -2.03 8.15 -8.39
CA ILE A 105 -2.57 8.21 -7.02
C ILE A 105 -1.55 7.67 -6.02
N PRO A 106 -1.62 8.05 -4.72
CA PRO A 106 -0.77 7.45 -3.69
C PRO A 106 -0.90 5.93 -3.64
N VAL A 107 0.22 5.26 -3.38
CA VAL A 107 0.27 3.81 -3.17
C VAL A 107 0.88 3.57 -1.81
N ILE A 108 0.15 2.87 -0.95
CA ILE A 108 0.56 2.61 0.43
C ILE A 108 0.60 1.12 0.71
N SER A 109 1.36 0.72 1.74
CA SER A 109 1.33 -0.64 2.26
C SER A 109 1.24 -0.66 3.78
N SER A 110 0.93 -1.83 4.34
CA SER A 110 0.85 -2.00 5.81
C SER A 110 2.16 -1.62 6.49
N ASN A 111 3.30 -2.10 5.97
CA ASN A 111 4.62 -1.78 6.52
C ASN A 111 4.97 -0.30 6.34
N TYR A 112 4.60 0.27 5.19
CA TYR A 112 4.87 1.67 4.92
C TYR A 112 4.09 2.60 5.87
N CYS A 113 2.80 2.34 6.07
CA CYS A 113 1.98 3.09 7.01
C CYS A 113 2.47 2.94 8.46
N LEU A 114 2.93 1.75 8.86
CA LEU A 114 3.52 1.53 10.17
C LEU A 114 4.79 2.35 10.38
N ALA A 115 5.71 2.35 9.42
CA ALA A 115 6.93 3.15 9.48
C ALA A 115 6.61 4.64 9.58
N TRP A 116 5.71 5.14 8.73
CA TRP A 116 5.22 6.51 8.79
C TRP A 116 4.62 6.85 10.17
N ALA A 117 3.72 6.01 10.69
CA ALA A 117 3.09 6.25 11.99
C ALA A 117 4.09 6.26 13.15
N MET A 118 5.19 5.49 13.06
CA MET A 118 6.29 5.55 14.03
C MET A 118 7.02 6.89 13.96
N PHE A 119 7.41 7.34 12.76
CA PHE A 119 8.07 8.64 12.58
C PHE A 119 7.19 9.82 13.01
N ASP A 120 5.89 9.76 12.69
CA ASP A 120 4.88 10.74 13.13
C ASP A 120 4.78 10.79 14.65
N SER A 121 4.68 9.64 15.32
CA SER A 121 4.60 9.57 16.78
C SER A 121 5.84 10.12 17.52
N LEU A 122 6.98 10.12 16.84
CA LEU A 122 8.25 10.63 17.36
C LEU A 122 8.48 12.11 16.99
N GLY A 123 7.61 12.71 16.16
CA GLY A 123 7.76 14.10 15.71
C GLY A 123 8.94 14.32 14.77
N ILE A 124 9.40 13.27 14.08
CA ILE A 124 10.59 13.29 13.20
C ILE A 124 10.24 13.01 11.74
N LEU A 125 9.02 13.33 11.33
CA LEU A 125 8.65 13.24 9.92
C LEU A 125 9.55 14.17 9.08
N PRO A 126 10.06 13.69 7.94
CA PRO A 126 10.78 14.57 7.01
C PRO A 126 9.85 15.68 6.49
N GLU A 127 10.38 16.89 6.28
CA GLU A 127 9.61 18.01 5.72
C GLU A 127 8.91 17.61 4.42
N SER A 128 7.60 17.85 4.32
CA SER A 128 6.79 17.37 3.20
C SER A 128 6.72 18.36 2.04
N HIS A 129 7.22 17.96 0.87
CA HIS A 129 7.08 18.70 -0.39
C HIS A 129 6.20 17.98 -1.43
N HIS A 130 5.67 16.79 -1.12
CA HIS A 130 4.89 15.97 -2.04
C HIS A 130 3.54 15.59 -1.43
N GLU A 131 2.46 16.17 -1.94
CA GLU A 131 1.08 15.96 -1.44
C GLU A 131 0.62 14.49 -1.47
N LYS A 132 1.23 13.66 -2.32
CA LYS A 132 0.89 12.25 -2.53
C LYS A 132 1.74 11.26 -1.73
N SER A 133 2.68 11.73 -0.90
CA SER A 133 3.60 10.86 -0.14
C SER A 133 3.41 11.02 1.36
N LEU A 134 3.49 9.90 2.11
CA LEU A 134 3.49 9.94 3.58
C LEU A 134 4.86 10.32 4.15
N LEU A 135 5.96 9.94 3.48
CA LEU A 135 7.35 10.24 3.86
C LEU A 135 8.01 11.23 2.91
N SER A 136 7.26 12.21 2.38
CA SER A 136 7.86 13.37 1.73
C SER A 136 8.78 13.03 0.54
N GLY A 137 8.54 11.92 -0.16
CA GLY A 137 9.36 11.46 -1.29
C GLY A 137 10.57 10.58 -0.93
N TYR A 138 10.82 10.29 0.35
CA TYR A 138 11.90 9.37 0.80
C TYR A 138 11.76 7.93 0.29
N GLU A 139 10.62 7.64 -0.30
CA GLU A 139 10.23 6.35 -0.87
C GLU A 139 11.18 5.95 -2.00
N THR A 140 11.69 6.96 -2.71
CA THR A 140 12.69 6.84 -3.77
C THR A 140 14.07 6.39 -3.24
N ASN A 141 14.36 6.64 -1.97
CA ASN A 141 15.61 6.24 -1.32
C ASN A 141 15.55 4.82 -0.74
N LEU A 142 14.36 4.23 -0.64
CA LEU A 142 14.17 2.89 -0.08
C LEU A 142 14.68 1.78 -1.00
N ASP A 143 14.89 2.08 -2.29
CA ASP A 143 15.52 1.17 -3.26
C ASP A 143 17.04 1.03 -3.08
N ASN A 144 17.66 1.97 -2.37
CA ASN A 144 19.11 2.00 -2.11
C ASN A 144 19.52 1.32 -0.79
N LEU A 145 18.55 0.72 -0.07
CA LEU A 145 18.75 -0.11 1.12
C LEU A 145 18.72 -1.61 0.75
#